data_AF-A0AA97IPS7-F1
#
_entry.id   AF-A0AA97IPS7-F1
#
_cell.length_a   1.000
_cell.length_b   1.000
_cell.length_c   1.000
_cell.angle_alpha   90.00
_cell.angle_beta   90.00
_cell.angle_gamma   90.00
#
_symmetry.space_group_name_H-M   'P 1'
#
loop_
_entity.id
_entity.type
_entity.pdbx_description
1 polymer ?
#
loop_
_entity_poly.entity_id
_entity_poly.type
_entity_poly.pdbx_seq_one_letter_code
_entity_poly.pdbx_strand_id
1 'polypeptide(L)'
;MDNEALEAATKTTTAAAATAAAAVSSASAIEATAPSKSETATTTTNNNNTIKVTTASNGIKENNSSFSTTATTPATATTPIIVTSGIVATPVKSEANKTDKDSTPPRDAPPLTPLTKGLNLTGTPLVRKEKRQSSTRYNVSKNCELTPLSTLNEKTPAQEREELFLQKLRQCCTLFDFSEPLSDLKWKEVKRAALHEMVEYLSNQNGVITENIYPEAINMFSVNLFRTLPPSSNPNGAEFDPEEDEPTLESSWPHLQLVYELFLRFLESPDFQPNIAKRYIDHQFVLQLLDLFDSEDPRERDFLKTVLHRIYGKFLGLRAFIRKQINNVFYRFIYETEHHNGIAELLEILGSIINGFALPLKEEHKQFLLKVLLPLHKAKSLSVYHPQLTYCVVQFLEKDPSLSEAVIKSLLKFWPKTHSPKEVMFLNEVEELLDVIEPAEFQKVMVPLFRQIAKCVSSPHFQVAERALYYWNNEYIMSLIADNSQTILPIMFPALNRNSKTHWNKTIHGLIYNALKLFMEMNQRLFDECSKNYKQEKQLEREKLTQREELWQQVENLAKTNPEWTKARRYEVDGLPTSDSQILYDQYNENCDLTYEKNEQQPRQQLQTQSQTSLKQQPNQEPRE
;
A
#
# COMPACT_ATOMS: atom_id res chain seq x y z
N MET A 1 26.51 -60.30 31.65
CA MET A 1 27.83 -59.66 31.81
C MET A 1 27.68 -58.16 32.03
N ASP A 2 27.54 -57.61 33.23
CA ASP A 2 26.81 -57.91 34.51
C ASP A 2 26.95 -56.59 35.34
N ASN A 3 26.13 -56.15 36.30
CA ASN A 3 25.24 -56.77 37.30
C ASN A 3 23.84 -56.07 37.28
N GLU A 4 22.72 -56.74 37.60
CA GLU A 4 22.05 -56.82 38.92
C GLU A 4 21.95 -55.47 39.69
N ALA A 5 20.79 -54.87 40.02
CA ALA A 5 19.40 -55.29 40.29
C ALA A 5 19.07 -55.68 41.75
N LEU A 6 18.40 -54.77 42.47
CA LEU A 6 17.55 -54.91 43.69
C LEU A 6 16.90 -53.52 43.91
N GLU A 7 15.73 -53.30 44.51
CA GLU A 7 14.62 -54.17 44.96
C GLU A 7 13.32 -53.32 44.98
N ALA A 8 12.14 -53.90 45.20
CA ALA A 8 10.86 -53.16 45.21
C ALA A 8 9.85 -53.65 46.27
N ALA A 9 9.19 -52.74 47.01
CA ALA A 9 7.91 -52.99 47.70
C ALA A 9 7.20 -51.73 48.28
N THR A 10 6.20 -51.23 47.54
CA THR A 10 4.93 -50.60 47.97
C THR A 10 4.60 -50.29 49.46
N LYS A 11 4.08 -49.07 49.71
CA LYS A 11 2.82 -48.67 50.42
C LYS A 11 2.84 -47.14 50.65
N THR A 12 1.78 -46.33 50.71
CA THR A 12 0.29 -46.49 50.69
C THR A 12 -0.26 -45.16 50.11
N THR A 13 -1.04 -45.13 49.03
CA THR A 13 -2.53 -45.22 48.98
C THR A 13 -3.29 -43.94 49.43
N THR A 14 -3.88 -43.22 48.44
CA THR A 14 -5.06 -42.29 48.51
C THR A 14 -5.02 -41.02 49.38
N ALA A 15 -5.84 -39.98 49.15
CA ALA A 15 -6.50 -39.42 47.95
C ALA A 15 -7.26 -38.12 48.33
N ALA A 16 -7.60 -37.27 47.34
CA ALA A 16 -8.67 -36.26 47.36
C ALA A 16 -8.55 -35.07 48.37
N ALA A 17 -9.26 -33.94 48.22
CA ALA A 17 -9.72 -33.23 47.02
C ALA A 17 -10.21 -31.79 47.39
N ALA A 18 -10.48 -30.99 46.35
CA ALA A 18 -11.56 -29.99 46.28
C ALA A 18 -11.45 -28.60 46.97
N THR A 19 -11.22 -27.59 46.11
CA THR A 19 -12.06 -26.37 45.94
C THR A 19 -12.02 -25.17 46.91
N ALA A 20 -12.40 -24.03 46.31
CA ALA A 20 -12.81 -22.73 46.86
C ALA A 20 -11.71 -21.81 47.45
N ALA A 21 -11.88 -20.48 47.51
CA ALA A 21 -12.55 -19.49 46.64
C ALA A 21 -12.36 -18.08 47.27
N ALA A 22 -12.55 -17.01 46.49
CA ALA A 22 -12.61 -15.60 46.91
C ALA A 22 -11.32 -14.98 47.52
N ALA A 23 -11.23 -13.68 47.81
CA ALA A 23 -11.47 -12.46 47.00
C ALA A 23 -11.11 -11.21 47.86
N VAL A 24 -10.96 -10.01 47.25
CA VAL A 24 -10.86 -8.68 47.93
C VAL A 24 -9.51 -8.49 48.68
N SER A 25 -8.88 -7.32 48.88
CA SER A 25 -9.23 -5.90 48.66
C SER A 25 -8.04 -5.02 48.19
N SER A 26 -8.42 -3.93 47.52
CA SER A 26 -7.74 -2.64 47.28
C SER A 26 -6.96 -1.98 48.43
N ALA A 27 -5.99 -1.12 48.07
CA ALA A 27 -5.56 0.07 48.82
C ALA A 27 -5.05 1.18 47.86
N SER A 28 -5.14 2.46 48.24
CA SER A 28 -4.81 3.63 47.40
C SER A 28 -4.51 4.89 48.22
N ALA A 29 -3.53 5.74 47.86
CA ALA A 29 -3.40 7.14 48.34
C ALA A 29 -2.34 8.03 47.62
N ILE A 30 -2.78 9.20 47.12
CA ILE A 30 -2.27 10.57 47.41
C ILE A 30 -0.80 10.98 47.05
N GLU A 31 -0.64 11.61 45.88
CA GLU A 31 -0.31 13.05 45.65
C GLU A 31 0.63 13.85 46.62
N ALA A 32 1.63 14.56 46.05
CA ALA A 32 2.26 15.79 46.62
C ALA A 32 3.09 16.56 45.56
N THR A 33 3.40 17.85 45.81
CA THR A 33 3.97 18.82 44.83
C THR A 33 5.40 19.33 45.10
N ALA A 34 5.94 20.03 44.10
CA ALA A 34 7.18 20.84 43.98
C ALA A 34 7.62 21.67 45.21
N PRO A 35 8.89 22.20 45.27
CA PRO A 35 9.23 23.41 44.50
C PRO A 35 10.69 23.52 43.96
N SER A 36 10.97 24.63 43.27
CA SER A 36 12.24 25.02 42.64
C SER A 36 13.13 25.93 43.52
N LYS A 37 14.40 26.14 43.12
CA LYS A 37 15.25 27.27 43.53
C LYS A 37 16.16 27.75 42.39
N SER A 38 16.68 28.97 42.51
CA SER A 38 17.36 29.76 41.46
C SER A 38 18.33 30.80 42.05
N GLU A 39 19.46 31.07 41.37
CA GLU A 39 20.37 32.25 41.48
C GLU A 39 21.41 32.10 40.32
N THR A 40 21.69 33.05 39.39
CA THR A 40 22.47 34.32 39.46
C THR A 40 23.85 34.22 40.12
N ALA A 41 24.99 34.74 39.60
CA ALA A 41 25.44 35.32 38.30
C ALA A 41 27.02 35.35 38.29
N THR A 42 27.88 36.10 37.54
CA THR A 42 27.81 37.26 36.61
C THR A 42 29.15 37.41 35.79
N THR A 43 29.19 38.30 34.77
CA THR A 43 30.33 39.11 34.24
C THR A 43 31.65 38.52 33.64
N THR A 44 31.80 38.70 32.31
CA THR A 44 32.87 39.48 31.57
C THR A 44 34.32 38.97 31.33
N THR A 45 34.84 39.30 30.12
CA THR A 45 36.23 39.69 29.71
C THR A 45 37.23 38.70 29.02
N ASN A 46 37.25 38.76 27.67
CA ASN A 46 38.37 38.93 26.70
C ASN A 46 39.71 38.13 26.67
N ASN A 47 40.14 37.91 25.41
CA ASN A 47 41.50 38.02 24.81
C ASN A 47 42.44 36.79 24.60
N ASN A 48 42.61 36.46 23.31
CA ASN A 48 43.87 36.38 22.52
C ASN A 48 45.07 35.54 22.99
N ASN A 49 45.40 34.46 22.27
CA ASN A 49 46.38 34.44 21.14
C ASN A 49 46.49 33.01 20.54
N THR A 50 46.55 32.75 19.22
CA THR A 50 47.47 33.17 18.13
C THR A 50 48.77 32.35 18.05
N ILE A 51 48.98 31.65 16.91
CA ILE A 51 50.23 31.34 16.16
C ILE A 51 49.94 30.10 15.26
N LYS A 52 49.79 30.22 13.92
CA LYS A 52 50.83 30.22 12.85
C LYS A 52 51.44 28.80 12.61
N VAL A 53 51.90 28.34 11.43
CA VAL A 53 51.95 28.73 9.99
C VAL A 53 52.43 27.46 9.22
N THR A 54 52.15 27.14 7.95
CA THR A 54 52.67 27.77 6.71
C THR A 54 51.96 27.25 5.45
N THR A 55 51.95 28.10 4.42
CA THR A 55 51.61 27.85 3.01
C THR A 55 52.57 26.92 2.25
N ALA A 56 52.07 26.26 1.21
CA ALA A 56 52.80 26.08 -0.06
C ALA A 56 51.80 26.05 -1.22
N SER A 57 52.17 26.60 -2.38
CA SER A 57 51.28 26.78 -3.54
C SER A 57 51.96 26.42 -4.85
N ASN A 58 51.24 25.80 -5.78
CA ASN A 58 51.48 25.90 -7.22
C ASN A 58 50.22 25.42 -7.98
N GLY A 59 50.01 25.96 -9.17
CA GLY A 59 48.99 25.51 -10.11
C GLY A 59 49.33 26.00 -11.52
N ILE A 60 48.72 25.44 -12.56
CA ILE A 60 48.74 25.97 -13.93
C ILE A 60 47.67 25.29 -14.81
N LYS A 61 47.01 26.08 -15.65
CA LYS A 61 46.18 25.73 -16.83
C LYS A 61 44.95 24.81 -16.67
N GLU A 62 43.79 25.46 -16.69
CA GLU A 62 42.81 25.37 -17.79
C GLU A 62 42.70 24.06 -18.59
N ASN A 63 41.49 23.51 -18.62
CA ASN A 63 40.88 23.12 -19.90
C ASN A 63 39.34 23.16 -19.81
N ASN A 64 38.69 23.70 -20.84
CA ASN A 64 37.23 23.68 -20.95
C ASN A 64 36.76 22.32 -21.49
N SER A 65 35.78 21.70 -20.83
CA SER A 65 34.89 20.72 -21.47
C SER A 65 33.49 20.79 -20.88
N SER A 66 32.55 21.29 -21.67
CA SER A 66 31.13 21.10 -21.45
C SER A 66 30.76 19.65 -21.72
N PHE A 67 29.93 19.03 -20.85
CA PHE A 67 29.33 17.74 -21.15
C PHE A 67 27.86 17.70 -20.73
N SER A 68 26.97 17.81 -21.71
CA SER A 68 25.55 17.54 -21.58
C SER A 68 25.29 16.04 -21.78
N THR A 69 24.84 15.34 -20.76
CA THR A 69 24.47 13.92 -20.84
C THR A 69 23.05 13.75 -21.40
N THR A 70 22.94 13.76 -22.72
CA THR A 70 21.75 13.23 -23.42
C THR A 70 21.72 11.71 -23.33
N ALA A 71 20.74 11.14 -22.63
CA ALA A 71 20.47 9.70 -22.65
C ALA A 71 19.46 9.37 -23.76
N THR A 72 19.80 8.46 -24.67
CA THR A 72 18.98 8.13 -25.84
C THR A 72 18.10 6.92 -25.57
N THR A 73 16.78 7.11 -25.51
CA THR A 73 15.80 6.02 -25.45
C THR A 73 15.43 5.49 -26.84
N PRO A 74 15.40 4.17 -27.08
CA PRO A 74 14.90 3.61 -28.33
C PRO A 74 13.38 3.78 -28.43
N ALA A 75 12.88 4.07 -29.64
CA ALA A 75 11.45 4.24 -29.87
C ALA A 75 10.75 2.89 -30.14
N THR A 76 9.51 2.76 -29.69
CA THR A 76 8.54 1.77 -30.20
C THR A 76 7.18 2.47 -30.27
N ALA A 77 6.45 2.27 -31.36
CA ALA A 77 5.34 3.14 -31.73
C ALA A 77 3.97 2.63 -31.25
N THR A 78 3.17 3.55 -30.69
CA THR A 78 1.72 3.40 -30.49
C THR A 78 1.00 4.65 -30.99
N THR A 79 -0.09 4.47 -31.73
CA THR A 79 -0.82 5.54 -32.40
C THR A 79 -1.86 6.22 -31.49
N PRO A 80 -2.00 7.56 -31.52
CA PRO A 80 -3.03 8.26 -30.74
C PRO A 80 -4.40 8.18 -31.42
N ILE A 81 -5.41 7.71 -30.68
CA ILE A 81 -6.82 7.84 -31.08
C ILE A 81 -7.38 9.10 -30.44
N ILE A 82 -7.78 10.07 -31.26
CA ILE A 82 -8.45 11.30 -30.83
C ILE A 82 -9.95 11.01 -30.73
N VAL A 83 -10.55 11.28 -29.56
CA VAL A 83 -12.01 11.25 -29.37
C VAL A 83 -12.49 12.66 -29.00
N THR A 84 -12.86 13.44 -30.02
CA THR A 84 -13.52 14.74 -29.85
C THR A 84 -15.01 14.57 -29.56
N SER A 85 -15.50 15.26 -28.54
CA SER A 85 -16.94 15.31 -28.24
C SER A 85 -17.70 16.13 -29.29
N GLY A 86 -18.86 15.66 -29.73
CA GLY A 86 -19.71 16.37 -30.70
C GLY A 86 -21.18 15.99 -30.57
N ILE A 87 -21.98 16.86 -29.94
CA ILE A 87 -23.44 16.71 -29.84
C ILE A 87 -24.10 17.52 -30.97
N VAL A 88 -24.81 16.85 -31.87
CA VAL A 88 -25.80 17.45 -32.78
C VAL A 88 -27.02 16.54 -32.81
N ALA A 89 -28.22 17.12 -32.87
CA ALA A 89 -29.50 16.40 -32.74
C ALA A 89 -30.32 16.43 -34.05
N THR A 90 -31.62 16.05 -33.96
CA THR A 90 -32.69 16.19 -34.98
C THR A 90 -32.81 14.99 -35.98
N PRO A 91 -34.03 14.65 -36.50
CA PRO A 91 -34.56 13.31 -36.19
C PRO A 91 -35.44 12.62 -37.29
N VAL A 92 -36.06 11.49 -36.91
CA VAL A 92 -37.24 10.80 -37.53
C VAL A 92 -37.17 10.39 -39.02
N LYS A 93 -37.19 9.07 -39.26
CA LYS A 93 -38.10 8.29 -40.14
C LYS A 93 -37.59 6.83 -40.16
N SER A 94 -38.29 5.84 -39.63
CA SER A 94 -39.58 5.24 -40.02
C SER A 94 -39.53 4.43 -41.32
N GLU A 95 -39.37 3.11 -41.20
CA GLU A 95 -40.12 2.14 -42.00
C GLU A 95 -40.14 0.78 -41.28
N ALA A 96 -41.06 -0.11 -41.68
CA ALA A 96 -41.29 -1.39 -41.01
C ALA A 96 -41.49 -2.50 -42.04
N ASN A 97 -41.15 -3.75 -41.69
CA ASN A 97 -41.72 -4.91 -42.35
C ASN A 97 -41.79 -6.14 -41.41
N LYS A 98 -42.69 -7.07 -41.74
CA LYS A 98 -43.03 -8.27 -40.96
C LYS A 98 -42.48 -9.54 -41.62
N THR A 99 -42.23 -10.58 -40.81
CA THR A 99 -42.80 -11.96 -40.86
C THR A 99 -41.98 -12.85 -39.91
N ASP A 100 -42.54 -13.44 -38.85
CA ASP A 100 -43.42 -14.63 -38.80
C ASP A 100 -42.73 -15.97 -39.14
N LYS A 101 -42.28 -16.72 -38.10
CA LYS A 101 -42.87 -18.03 -37.69
C LYS A 101 -42.11 -18.79 -36.58
N ASP A 102 -42.70 -18.75 -35.38
CA ASP A 102 -43.11 -19.89 -34.53
C ASP A 102 -42.39 -21.26 -34.60
N SER A 103 -41.85 -21.72 -33.45
CA SER A 103 -41.86 -23.14 -33.01
C SER A 103 -41.41 -23.29 -31.54
N THR A 104 -41.92 -24.31 -30.83
CA THR A 104 -41.86 -24.42 -29.35
C THR A 104 -40.91 -25.51 -28.81
N PRO A 105 -40.20 -25.28 -27.68
CA PRO A 105 -39.58 -26.34 -26.87
C PRO A 105 -40.55 -26.94 -25.80
N PRO A 106 -40.27 -28.15 -25.27
CA PRO A 106 -41.20 -28.90 -24.42
C PRO A 106 -41.11 -28.60 -22.90
N ARG A 107 -41.98 -29.26 -22.12
CA ARG A 107 -42.15 -29.13 -20.66
C ARG A 107 -41.19 -30.05 -19.89
N ASP A 108 -40.73 -29.58 -18.72
CA ASP A 108 -40.95 -30.27 -17.43
C ASP A 108 -40.60 -29.36 -16.24
N ALA A 109 -41.63 -28.84 -15.56
CA ALA A 109 -41.52 -28.08 -14.31
C ALA A 109 -42.84 -28.13 -13.51
N PRO A 110 -42.82 -28.35 -12.18
CA PRO A 110 -44.02 -28.41 -11.32
C PRO A 110 -44.65 -27.02 -11.03
N PRO A 111 -45.89 -26.96 -10.47
CA PRO A 111 -46.82 -25.86 -10.76
C PRO A 111 -46.83 -24.66 -9.78
N LEU A 112 -47.43 -23.56 -10.27
CA LEU A 112 -47.69 -22.29 -9.58
C LEU A 112 -49.06 -22.24 -8.86
N THR A 113 -49.17 -21.48 -7.77
CA THR A 113 -50.26 -20.50 -7.44
C THR A 113 -50.15 -20.04 -5.96
N PRO A 114 -50.81 -18.94 -5.52
CA PRO A 114 -51.61 -17.96 -6.26
C PRO A 114 -51.09 -16.50 -6.18
N LEU A 115 -51.68 -15.60 -6.98
CA LEU A 115 -51.34 -14.18 -7.02
C LEU A 115 -52.00 -13.38 -5.88
N THR A 116 -51.34 -12.30 -5.44
CA THR A 116 -52.04 -11.06 -5.03
C THR A 116 -51.65 -9.95 -6.01
N LYS A 117 -52.63 -9.14 -6.46
CA LYS A 117 -52.43 -8.10 -7.49
C LYS A 117 -52.12 -6.74 -6.85
N GLY A 118 -51.17 -5.98 -7.39
CA GLY A 118 -50.91 -4.60 -6.91
C GLY A 118 -49.83 -3.80 -7.66
N LEU A 119 -50.22 -3.12 -8.73
CA LEU A 119 -49.67 -1.84 -9.23
C LEU A 119 -48.14 -1.68 -9.47
N ASN A 120 -47.77 -1.76 -10.75
CA ASN A 120 -46.77 -0.97 -11.47
C ASN A 120 -45.75 -0.13 -10.64
N LEU A 121 -44.49 -0.58 -10.59
CA LEU A 121 -43.33 0.31 -10.49
C LEU A 121 -42.39 0.14 -11.70
N THR A 122 -42.71 0.80 -12.80
CA THR A 122 -41.66 1.29 -13.72
C THR A 122 -41.06 2.55 -13.11
N GLY A 123 -40.24 2.36 -12.09
CA GLY A 123 -39.54 3.44 -11.39
C GLY A 123 -38.16 2.95 -11.00
N THR A 124 -37.14 3.51 -11.62
CA THR A 124 -35.80 3.50 -11.02
C THR A 124 -35.91 4.07 -9.60
N PRO A 125 -35.18 3.54 -8.61
CA PRO A 125 -35.08 4.21 -7.32
C PRO A 125 -34.43 5.56 -7.58
N LEU A 126 -35.25 6.61 -7.57
CA LEU A 126 -34.78 7.98 -7.54
C LEU A 126 -34.11 8.17 -6.19
N VAL A 127 -32.81 7.84 -6.12
CA VAL A 127 -31.92 8.26 -5.05
C VAL A 127 -32.18 9.75 -4.89
N ARG A 128 -32.78 10.13 -3.76
CA ARG A 128 -32.94 11.54 -3.43
C ARG A 128 -31.52 12.08 -3.41
N LYS A 129 -31.21 12.97 -4.36
CA LYS A 129 -30.12 13.93 -4.18
C LYS A 129 -30.53 14.78 -3.00
N GLU A 130 -30.20 14.30 -1.80
CA GLU A 130 -30.30 15.10 -0.60
C GLU A 130 -29.52 16.37 -0.85
N LYS A 131 -30.11 17.49 -0.44
CA LYS A 131 -29.68 18.81 -0.86
C LYS A 131 -28.27 19.05 -0.32
N ARG A 132 -27.26 18.85 -1.18
CA ARG A 132 -25.81 18.89 -0.87
C ARG A 132 -25.54 19.89 0.25
N GLN A 133 -25.16 19.41 1.42
CA GLN A 133 -24.77 20.27 2.53
C GLN A 133 -23.35 20.79 2.31
N SER A 134 -23.19 21.61 1.27
CA SER A 134 -22.08 22.55 1.18
C SER A 134 -22.30 23.63 2.25
N SER A 135 -22.06 23.25 3.51
CA SER A 135 -22.09 24.17 4.64
C SER A 135 -20.79 24.96 4.61
N THR A 136 -20.78 26.13 3.99
CA THR A 136 -19.62 27.01 3.92
C THR A 136 -19.18 27.43 5.32
N ARG A 137 -18.10 26.80 5.80
CA ARG A 137 -17.46 27.10 7.10
C ARG A 137 -16.40 28.19 7.02
N TYR A 138 -16.15 28.73 5.83
CA TYR A 138 -15.53 30.04 5.71
C TYR A 138 -16.38 31.07 6.48
N ASN A 139 -15.74 31.93 7.29
CA ASN A 139 -16.43 33.09 7.85
C ASN A 139 -16.63 34.13 6.73
N VAL A 140 -17.62 33.90 5.87
CA VAL A 140 -17.91 34.72 4.69
C VAL A 140 -18.17 36.17 5.11
N SER A 141 -17.41 37.09 4.51
CA SER A 141 -17.51 38.52 4.81
C SER A 141 -18.80 39.10 4.23
N LYS A 142 -19.84 39.22 5.04
CA LYS A 142 -21.14 39.77 4.62
C LYS A 142 -20.97 41.20 4.10
N ASN A 143 -21.41 41.43 2.85
CA ASN A 143 -21.42 42.72 2.16
C ASN A 143 -20.03 43.35 1.89
N CYS A 144 -19.04 42.56 1.46
CA CYS A 144 -17.74 43.10 1.02
C CYS A 144 -17.73 43.55 -0.44
N GLU A 145 -17.95 44.84 -0.68
CA GLU A 145 -17.67 45.48 -1.98
C GLU A 145 -16.15 45.65 -2.17
N LEU A 146 -15.55 44.88 -3.10
CA LEU A 146 -14.11 44.98 -3.38
C LEU A 146 -13.80 46.01 -4.48
N THR A 147 -13.37 47.20 -4.08
CA THR A 147 -12.82 48.21 -4.99
C THR A 147 -11.58 47.65 -5.73
N PRO A 148 -11.57 47.59 -7.08
CA PRO A 148 -10.41 47.09 -7.81
C PRO A 148 -9.21 48.03 -7.62
N LEU A 149 -8.13 47.52 -7.02
CA LEU A 149 -6.89 48.25 -6.78
C LEU A 149 -6.07 48.37 -8.07
N SER A 150 -5.38 49.51 -8.24
CA SER A 150 -4.45 49.80 -9.35
C SER A 150 -3.47 48.65 -9.65
N THR A 151 -3.04 48.54 -10.91
CA THR A 151 -2.16 47.44 -11.33
C THR A 151 -0.69 47.62 -10.91
N LEU A 152 0.01 46.51 -10.67
CA LEU A 152 1.41 46.44 -10.22
C LEU A 152 2.41 46.73 -11.36
N ASN A 153 2.24 47.88 -12.02
CA ASN A 153 3.06 48.30 -13.15
C ASN A 153 4.49 48.70 -12.71
N GLU A 154 5.50 48.36 -13.51
CA GLU A 154 6.90 48.80 -13.30
C GLU A 154 7.07 50.32 -13.22
N LYS A 155 6.17 51.07 -13.87
CA LYS A 155 6.15 52.54 -13.91
C LYS A 155 5.82 53.18 -12.56
N THR A 156 5.33 52.40 -11.59
CA THR A 156 4.99 52.85 -10.24
C THR A 156 6.25 52.86 -9.35
N PRO A 157 6.46 53.88 -8.50
CA PRO A 157 7.57 53.93 -7.53
C PRO A 157 7.67 52.67 -6.67
N ALA A 158 8.89 52.27 -6.28
CA ALA A 158 9.12 51.00 -5.58
C ALA A 158 8.38 50.91 -4.22
N GLN A 159 8.36 52.00 -3.44
CA GLN A 159 7.63 52.06 -2.17
C GLN A 159 6.11 52.02 -2.36
N GLU A 160 5.60 52.66 -3.41
CA GLU A 160 4.17 52.58 -3.77
C GLU A 160 3.78 51.18 -4.25
N ARG A 161 4.69 50.45 -4.92
CA ARG A 161 4.49 49.02 -5.26
C ARG A 161 4.46 48.12 -4.03
N GLU A 162 5.33 48.33 -3.05
CA GLU A 162 5.30 47.56 -1.78
C GLU A 162 3.96 47.76 -1.06
N GLU A 163 3.52 49.02 -0.88
CA GLU A 163 2.23 49.31 -0.22
C GLU A 163 1.03 48.80 -1.03
N LEU A 164 1.02 48.93 -2.37
CA LEU A 164 -0.03 48.35 -3.22
C LEU A 164 -0.08 46.81 -3.14
N PHE A 165 1.08 46.14 -3.00
CA PHE A 165 1.13 44.70 -2.82
C PHE A 165 0.59 44.29 -1.45
N LEU A 166 0.96 45.00 -0.37
CA LEU A 166 0.39 44.81 0.97
C LEU A 166 -1.13 45.04 0.99
N GLN A 167 -1.64 46.05 0.26
CA GLN A 167 -3.07 46.31 0.10
C GLN A 167 -3.79 45.19 -0.67
N LYS A 168 -3.20 44.66 -1.76
CA LYS A 168 -3.77 43.51 -2.50
C LYS A 168 -3.77 42.22 -1.65
N LEU A 169 -2.74 41.96 -0.85
CA LEU A 169 -2.72 40.85 0.12
C LEU A 169 -3.87 40.98 1.13
N ARG A 170 -4.00 42.13 1.80
CA ARG A 170 -5.09 42.42 2.75
C ARG A 170 -6.47 42.30 2.09
N GLN A 171 -6.62 42.76 0.85
CA GLN A 171 -7.86 42.61 0.08
C GLN A 171 -8.21 41.12 -0.15
N CYS A 172 -7.21 40.30 -0.45
CA CYS A 172 -7.38 38.86 -0.70
C CYS A 172 -7.69 38.04 0.57
N CYS A 173 -7.57 38.59 1.78
CA CYS A 173 -8.10 37.99 3.00
C CYS A 173 -9.65 37.94 3.02
N THR A 174 -10.34 38.66 2.13
CA THR A 174 -11.81 38.63 2.01
C THR A 174 -12.30 37.28 1.52
N LEU A 175 -13.17 36.61 2.28
CA LEU A 175 -13.71 35.29 1.96
C LEU A 175 -15.06 35.39 1.25
N PHE A 176 -15.23 34.62 0.16
CA PHE A 176 -16.45 34.53 -0.64
C PHE A 176 -17.09 33.15 -0.54
N ASP A 177 -18.42 33.11 -0.61
CA ASP A 177 -19.17 31.86 -0.67
C ASP A 177 -19.20 31.32 -2.11
N PHE A 178 -18.76 30.07 -2.32
CA PHE A 178 -18.81 29.38 -3.61
C PHE A 178 -19.90 28.29 -3.69
N SER A 179 -20.65 28.05 -2.61
CA SER A 179 -21.84 27.18 -2.63
C SER A 179 -22.98 27.78 -3.45
N GLU A 180 -23.03 29.11 -3.57
CA GLU A 180 -23.82 29.86 -4.54
C GLU A 180 -22.93 30.35 -5.70
N PRO A 181 -22.98 29.71 -6.90
CA PRO A 181 -22.09 30.07 -8.01
C PRO A 181 -22.35 31.47 -8.60
N LEU A 182 -23.56 32.01 -8.42
CA LEU A 182 -24.01 33.27 -9.03
C LEU A 182 -23.91 34.49 -8.09
N SER A 183 -23.65 34.30 -6.79
CA SER A 183 -23.40 35.39 -5.85
C SER A 183 -22.04 36.05 -6.12
N ASP A 184 -21.92 37.35 -5.84
CA ASP A 184 -20.65 38.10 -5.81
C ASP A 184 -19.71 37.97 -7.03
N LEU A 185 -20.20 37.54 -8.21
CA LEU A 185 -19.38 37.27 -9.41
C LEU A 185 -18.36 38.38 -9.72
N LYS A 186 -18.78 39.65 -9.62
CA LYS A 186 -17.92 40.83 -9.79
C LYS A 186 -16.74 40.85 -8.81
N TRP A 187 -17.01 40.63 -7.52
CA TRP A 187 -16.02 40.72 -6.45
C TRP A 187 -15.13 39.46 -6.39
N LYS A 188 -15.71 38.28 -6.69
CA LYS A 188 -14.98 37.04 -6.95
C LYS A 188 -13.96 37.21 -8.08
N GLU A 189 -14.33 37.87 -9.17
CA GLU A 189 -13.41 38.15 -10.28
C GLU A 189 -12.33 39.20 -9.91
N VAL A 190 -12.68 40.27 -9.17
CA VAL A 190 -11.68 41.23 -8.65
C VAL A 190 -10.61 40.52 -7.81
N LYS A 191 -11.00 39.62 -6.89
CA LYS A 191 -10.06 38.83 -6.11
C LYS A 191 -9.26 37.84 -6.97
N ARG A 192 -9.87 37.18 -7.96
CA ARG A 192 -9.17 36.27 -8.89
C ARG A 192 -8.09 37.00 -9.68
N ALA A 193 -8.41 38.18 -10.23
CA ALA A 193 -7.48 39.02 -10.96
C ALA A 193 -6.34 39.52 -10.07
N ALA A 194 -6.64 40.00 -8.86
CA ALA A 194 -5.62 40.46 -7.91
C ALA A 194 -4.67 39.34 -7.47
N LEU A 195 -5.17 38.12 -7.23
CA LEU A 195 -4.34 36.95 -6.92
C LEU A 195 -3.42 36.57 -8.09
N HIS A 196 -3.96 36.47 -9.31
CA HIS A 196 -3.19 36.16 -10.51
C HIS A 196 -2.10 37.20 -10.79
N GLU A 197 -2.43 38.49 -10.66
CA GLU A 197 -1.50 39.59 -10.80
C GLU A 197 -0.36 39.51 -9.77
N MET A 198 -0.64 39.15 -8.51
CA MET A 198 0.39 38.96 -7.49
C MET A 198 1.30 37.75 -7.79
N VAL A 199 0.78 36.66 -8.37
CA VAL A 199 1.58 35.50 -8.81
C VAL A 199 2.54 35.90 -9.92
N GLU A 200 2.04 36.61 -10.94
CA GLU A 200 2.84 37.09 -12.07
C GLU A 200 3.90 38.10 -11.61
N TYR A 201 3.51 39.06 -10.75
CA TYR A 201 4.41 40.07 -10.18
C TYR A 201 5.57 39.44 -9.39
N LEU A 202 5.27 38.47 -8.52
CA LEU A 202 6.26 37.78 -7.69
C LEU A 202 7.13 36.79 -8.48
N SER A 203 6.68 36.35 -9.66
CA SER A 203 7.44 35.47 -10.55
C SER A 203 8.39 36.25 -11.48
N ASN A 204 8.04 37.49 -11.83
CA ASN A 204 8.77 38.31 -12.80
C ASN A 204 9.73 39.34 -12.18
N GLN A 205 9.61 39.68 -10.89
CA GLN A 205 10.46 40.69 -10.23
C GLN A 205 11.23 40.16 -9.01
N ASN A 206 12.54 40.34 -9.03
CA ASN A 206 13.43 40.08 -7.89
C ASN A 206 13.42 41.27 -6.90
N GLY A 207 13.74 41.00 -5.63
CA GLY A 207 13.79 42.01 -4.57
C GLY A 207 12.41 42.44 -4.03
N VAL A 208 11.33 41.77 -4.43
CA VAL A 208 9.95 42.08 -4.01
C VAL A 208 9.71 41.74 -2.53
N ILE A 209 10.37 40.71 -1.98
CA ILE A 209 10.05 40.19 -0.65
C ILE A 209 10.76 41.01 0.46
N THR A 210 10.09 42.04 0.97
CA THR A 210 10.51 42.83 2.14
C THR A 210 10.10 42.18 3.46
N GLU A 211 10.66 42.62 4.60
CA GLU A 211 10.30 42.09 5.94
C GLU A 211 8.80 42.26 6.26
N ASN A 212 8.18 43.34 5.73
CA ASN A 212 6.77 43.69 5.96
C ASN A 212 5.79 42.72 5.28
N ILE A 213 6.22 42.07 4.19
CA ILE A 213 5.35 41.20 3.38
C ILE A 213 5.14 39.83 4.04
N TYR A 214 6.12 39.33 4.82
CA TYR A 214 6.01 38.03 5.50
C TYR A 214 4.74 37.86 6.35
N PRO A 215 4.40 38.75 7.30
CA PRO A 215 3.19 38.58 8.11
C PRO A 215 1.91 38.63 7.27
N GLU A 216 1.80 39.55 6.31
CA GLU A 216 0.58 39.70 5.50
C GLU A 216 0.38 38.53 4.52
N ALA A 217 1.46 38.04 3.89
CA ALA A 217 1.39 36.90 2.97
C ALA A 217 1.03 35.59 3.70
N ILE A 218 1.62 35.36 4.88
CA ILE A 218 1.35 34.17 5.70
C ILE A 218 -0.05 34.25 6.33
N ASN A 219 -0.50 35.43 6.75
CA ASN A 219 -1.87 35.67 7.21
C ASN A 219 -2.90 35.45 6.08
N MET A 220 -2.66 35.99 4.89
CA MET A 220 -3.55 35.83 3.72
C MET A 220 -3.68 34.35 3.32
N PHE A 221 -2.58 33.60 3.30
CA PHE A 221 -2.61 32.14 3.11
C PHE A 221 -3.43 31.44 4.20
N SER A 222 -3.15 31.73 5.48
CA SER A 222 -3.82 31.11 6.63
C SER A 222 -5.33 31.34 6.62
N VAL A 223 -5.78 32.57 6.37
CA VAL A 223 -7.20 32.95 6.33
C VAL A 223 -7.96 32.28 5.19
N ASN A 224 -7.30 32.05 4.04
CA ASN A 224 -7.93 31.42 2.87
C ASN A 224 -7.98 29.89 2.93
N LEU A 225 -7.02 29.25 3.60
CA LEU A 225 -6.89 27.78 3.57
C LEU A 225 -7.34 27.08 4.85
N PHE A 226 -6.98 27.60 6.02
CA PHE A 226 -7.16 26.90 7.30
C PHE A 226 -8.63 26.90 7.73
N ARG A 227 -9.36 25.92 7.20
CA ARG A 227 -10.77 25.63 7.43
C ARG A 227 -10.94 24.22 7.98
N THR A 228 -11.93 24.00 8.83
CA THR A 228 -12.34 22.61 9.12
C THR A 228 -13.02 22.05 7.88
N LEU A 229 -12.46 20.97 7.33
CA LEU A 229 -12.97 20.27 6.15
C LEU A 229 -14.46 19.88 6.30
N PRO A 230 -15.22 19.78 5.19
CA PRO A 230 -16.59 19.27 5.21
C PRO A 230 -16.64 17.84 5.81
N PRO A 231 -17.80 17.38 6.31
CA PRO A 231 -17.96 15.95 6.58
C PRO A 231 -17.79 15.19 5.26
N SER A 232 -17.17 14.01 5.30
CA SER A 232 -16.94 13.24 4.06
C SER A 232 -18.25 12.92 3.35
N SER A 233 -18.21 12.97 2.02
CA SER A 233 -19.34 12.64 1.16
C SER A 233 -19.57 11.12 1.03
N ASN A 234 -18.59 10.32 1.44
CA ASN A 234 -18.45 8.92 1.02
C ASN A 234 -18.98 7.94 2.09
N PRO A 235 -19.58 6.79 1.68
CA PRO A 235 -20.31 5.92 2.60
C PRO A 235 -19.37 5.01 3.43
N ASN A 236 -19.02 5.46 4.63
CA ASN A 236 -18.26 4.68 5.61
C ASN A 236 -18.86 3.27 5.85
N GLY A 237 -18.11 2.22 5.48
CA GLY A 237 -18.58 0.84 5.62
C GLY A 237 -17.47 -0.21 5.51
N ALA A 238 -17.85 -1.50 5.61
CA ALA A 238 -16.95 -2.64 5.38
C ALA A 238 -17.00 -3.16 3.93
N GLU A 239 -18.00 -2.73 3.16
CA GLU A 239 -18.20 -2.98 1.73
C GLU A 239 -17.70 -1.80 0.88
N PHE A 240 -16.98 -0.86 1.51
CA PHE A 240 -16.51 0.39 0.93
C PHE A 240 -15.09 0.23 0.36
N ASP A 241 -14.92 0.55 -0.92
CA ASP A 241 -13.62 0.61 -1.60
C ASP A 241 -13.26 2.06 -1.96
N PRO A 242 -12.24 2.66 -1.32
CA PRO A 242 -11.79 4.02 -1.64
C PRO A 242 -11.24 4.21 -3.07
N GLU A 243 -11.01 3.14 -3.83
CA GLU A 243 -10.67 3.25 -5.26
C GLU A 243 -11.89 3.52 -6.16
N GLU A 244 -13.13 3.33 -5.67
CA GLU A 244 -14.37 3.64 -6.38
C GLU A 244 -14.94 5.05 -6.06
N ASP A 245 -14.29 5.82 -5.19
CA ASP A 245 -14.76 7.14 -4.74
C ASP A 245 -14.78 8.20 -5.87
N GLU A 246 -15.93 8.84 -6.11
CA GLU A 246 -16.01 10.08 -6.90
C GLU A 246 -15.41 11.24 -6.07
N PRO A 247 -14.28 11.87 -6.47
CA PRO A 247 -13.63 12.88 -5.65
C PRO A 247 -14.44 14.19 -5.58
N THR A 248 -14.83 14.60 -4.37
CA THR A 248 -15.51 15.89 -4.16
C THR A 248 -14.55 17.06 -4.41
N LEU A 249 -14.66 17.65 -5.59
CA LEU A 249 -13.89 18.84 -5.95
C LEU A 249 -14.34 20.06 -5.14
N GLU A 250 -13.38 20.81 -4.59
CA GLU A 250 -13.64 22.02 -3.82
C GLU A 250 -14.20 23.14 -4.72
N SER A 251 -15.24 23.79 -4.20
CA SER A 251 -16.02 24.86 -4.84
C SER A 251 -15.25 26.17 -4.97
N SER A 252 -14.42 26.51 -3.98
CA SER A 252 -13.58 27.72 -3.93
C SER A 252 -12.27 27.59 -4.70
N TRP A 253 -12.05 26.46 -5.41
CA TRP A 253 -10.82 26.16 -6.13
C TRP A 253 -10.27 27.30 -7.03
N PRO A 254 -11.09 28.08 -7.78
CA PRO A 254 -10.59 29.20 -8.60
C PRO A 254 -9.92 30.33 -7.81
N HIS A 255 -10.10 30.39 -6.49
CA HIS A 255 -9.31 31.25 -5.59
C HIS A 255 -8.20 30.46 -4.88
N LEU A 256 -8.50 29.27 -4.35
CA LEU A 256 -7.51 28.48 -3.60
C LEU A 256 -6.28 28.15 -4.44
N GLN A 257 -6.44 27.74 -5.71
CA GLN A 257 -5.33 27.43 -6.61
C GLN A 257 -4.31 28.58 -6.68
N LEU A 258 -4.80 29.82 -6.82
CA LEU A 258 -3.95 31.01 -6.91
C LEU A 258 -3.33 31.39 -5.57
N VAL A 259 -3.99 31.10 -4.43
CA VAL A 259 -3.39 31.30 -3.10
C VAL A 259 -2.28 30.28 -2.82
N TYR A 260 -2.51 29.01 -3.16
CA TYR A 260 -1.50 27.96 -3.11
C TYR A 260 -0.30 28.27 -4.02
N GLU A 261 -0.56 28.69 -5.26
CA GLU A 261 0.49 29.06 -6.21
C GLU A 261 1.29 30.29 -5.75
N LEU A 262 0.62 31.35 -5.29
CA LEU A 262 1.27 32.56 -4.76
C LEU A 262 2.16 32.23 -3.56
N PHE A 263 1.69 31.40 -2.63
CA PHE A 263 2.48 30.97 -1.48
C PHE A 263 3.62 30.03 -1.86
N LEU A 264 3.44 29.18 -2.87
CA LEU A 264 4.50 28.34 -3.40
C LEU A 264 5.60 29.18 -4.07
N ARG A 265 5.25 30.16 -4.93
CA ARG A 265 6.21 31.12 -5.51
C ARG A 265 6.94 31.90 -4.41
N PHE A 266 6.23 32.36 -3.39
CA PHE A 266 6.80 33.03 -2.21
C PHE A 266 7.80 32.15 -1.44
N LEU A 267 7.47 30.88 -1.20
CA LEU A 267 8.38 29.92 -0.56
C LEU A 267 9.56 29.53 -1.47
N GLU A 268 9.38 29.50 -2.78
CA GLU A 268 10.41 29.08 -3.75
C GLU A 268 11.41 30.19 -4.10
N SER A 269 10.99 31.46 -4.02
CA SER A 269 11.79 32.65 -4.35
C SER A 269 13.21 32.62 -3.74
N PRO A 270 14.24 33.09 -4.48
CA PRO A 270 15.61 33.20 -3.98
C PRO A 270 15.74 34.25 -2.86
N ASP A 271 14.87 35.27 -2.83
CA ASP A 271 14.89 36.34 -1.83
C ASP A 271 14.23 35.93 -0.50
N PHE A 272 13.62 34.73 -0.44
CA PHE A 272 12.94 34.22 0.75
C PHE A 272 13.91 33.89 1.88
N GLN A 273 13.74 34.54 3.04
CA GLN A 273 14.59 34.41 4.22
C GLN A 273 13.91 33.59 5.35
N PRO A 274 14.30 32.32 5.59
CA PRO A 274 13.71 31.50 6.65
C PRO A 274 13.87 32.10 8.06
N ASN A 275 14.87 32.96 8.27
CA ASN A 275 15.12 33.61 9.56
C ASN A 275 14.06 34.66 9.95
N ILE A 276 13.33 35.21 8.98
CA ILE A 276 12.19 36.11 9.21
C ILE A 276 10.91 35.28 9.31
N ALA A 277 10.67 34.43 8.30
CA ALA A 277 9.46 33.61 8.18
C ALA A 277 9.20 32.68 9.39
N LYS A 278 10.25 32.19 10.07
CA LYS A 278 10.13 31.34 11.27
C LYS A 278 9.46 32.00 12.49
N ARG A 279 9.17 33.31 12.43
CA ARG A 279 8.37 34.02 13.43
C ARG A 279 6.85 33.84 13.23
N TYR A 280 6.45 33.36 12.05
CA TYR A 280 5.06 33.28 11.60
C TYR A 280 4.69 31.86 11.12
N ILE A 281 5.63 31.11 10.54
CA ILE A 281 5.50 29.67 10.29
C ILE A 281 6.01 28.93 11.53
N ASP A 282 5.08 28.61 12.42
CA ASP A 282 5.34 27.98 13.72
C ASP A 282 4.79 26.54 13.77
N HIS A 283 4.68 25.97 14.98
CA HIS A 283 4.07 24.66 15.19
C HIS A 283 2.55 24.64 14.92
N GLN A 284 1.82 25.72 15.21
CA GLN A 284 0.38 25.80 14.97
C GLN A 284 0.07 25.87 13.47
N PHE A 285 0.81 26.68 12.71
CA PHE A 285 0.73 26.74 11.26
C PHE A 285 0.96 25.36 10.62
N VAL A 286 1.98 24.61 11.09
CA VAL A 286 2.27 23.26 10.59
C VAL A 286 1.16 22.25 10.92
N LEU A 287 0.51 22.35 12.09
CA LEU A 287 -0.65 21.52 12.43
C LEU A 287 -1.82 21.79 11.49
N GLN A 288 -2.20 23.06 11.33
CA GLN A 288 -3.33 23.46 10.47
C GLN A 288 -3.09 23.16 8.99
N LEU A 289 -1.82 23.15 8.55
CA LEU A 289 -1.44 22.70 7.20
C LEU A 289 -1.54 21.17 7.05
N LEU A 290 -1.23 20.41 8.10
CA LEU A 290 -1.35 18.94 8.09
C LEU A 290 -2.82 18.48 8.14
N ASP A 291 -3.68 19.17 8.91
CA ASP A 291 -5.12 18.87 8.99
C ASP A 291 -5.83 18.97 7.62
N LEU A 292 -5.28 19.73 6.66
CA LEU A 292 -5.81 19.85 5.30
C LEU A 292 -5.44 18.69 4.36
N PHE A 293 -4.48 17.82 4.71
CA PHE A 293 -4.15 16.65 3.88
C PHE A 293 -5.30 15.63 3.80
N ASP A 294 -6.30 15.73 4.68
CA ASP A 294 -7.50 14.90 4.64
C ASP A 294 -8.57 15.41 3.64
N SER A 295 -8.26 16.45 2.84
CA SER A 295 -9.17 16.98 1.81
C SER A 295 -9.48 15.94 0.72
N GLU A 296 -10.76 15.80 0.36
CA GLU A 296 -11.20 14.87 -0.71
C GLU A 296 -10.63 15.28 -2.10
N ASP A 297 -10.29 16.56 -2.30
CA ASP A 297 -9.80 17.08 -3.58
C ASP A 297 -8.29 16.77 -3.78
N PRO A 298 -7.91 15.91 -4.74
CA PRO A 298 -6.51 15.53 -4.96
C PRO A 298 -5.64 16.72 -5.41
N ARG A 299 -6.24 17.76 -6.00
CA ARG A 299 -5.51 18.96 -6.44
C ARG A 299 -5.04 19.77 -5.24
N GLU A 300 -5.85 19.83 -4.17
CA GLU A 300 -5.47 20.48 -2.93
C GLU A 300 -4.34 19.72 -2.24
N ARG A 301 -4.41 18.38 -2.23
CA ARG A 301 -3.38 17.51 -1.64
C ARG A 301 -2.03 17.61 -2.35
N ASP A 302 -1.97 17.73 -3.68
CA ASP A 302 -0.71 17.89 -4.41
C ASP A 302 0.00 19.25 -4.15
N PHE A 303 -0.78 20.34 -4.02
CA PHE A 303 -0.22 21.62 -3.59
C PHE A 303 0.23 21.58 -2.12
N LEU A 304 -0.56 20.99 -1.22
CA LEU A 304 -0.18 20.79 0.19
C LEU A 304 1.11 19.97 0.33
N LYS A 305 1.23 18.88 -0.44
CA LYS A 305 2.43 18.04 -0.54
C LYS A 305 3.66 18.87 -0.85
N THR A 306 3.56 19.68 -1.90
CA THR A 306 4.66 20.53 -2.38
C THR A 306 5.02 21.61 -1.36
N VAL A 307 4.02 22.31 -0.79
CA VAL A 307 4.22 23.36 0.23
C VAL A 307 4.87 22.79 1.50
N LEU A 308 4.37 21.67 2.03
CA LEU A 308 4.93 21.03 3.23
C LEU A 308 6.36 20.53 2.98
N HIS A 309 6.67 19.99 1.80
CA HIS A 309 8.02 19.61 1.42
C HIS A 309 8.97 20.84 1.36
N ARG A 310 8.55 21.96 0.73
CA ARG A 310 9.34 23.20 0.73
C ARG A 310 9.59 23.74 2.15
N ILE A 311 8.59 23.67 3.04
CA ILE A 311 8.72 24.04 4.45
C ILE A 311 9.71 23.12 5.18
N TYR A 312 9.58 21.79 5.07
CA TYR A 312 10.53 20.84 5.66
C TYR A 312 11.96 21.08 5.17
N GLY A 313 12.12 21.38 3.87
CA GLY A 313 13.39 21.76 3.26
C GLY A 313 14.00 23.00 3.91
N LYS A 314 13.32 24.14 3.87
CA LYS A 314 13.85 25.45 4.30
C LYS A 314 13.91 25.63 5.84
N PHE A 315 13.08 24.94 6.63
CA PHE A 315 12.99 25.14 8.10
C PHE A 315 13.54 23.96 8.91
N LEU A 316 14.87 23.91 9.09
CA LEU A 316 15.56 22.84 9.82
C LEU A 316 14.99 22.59 11.24
N GLY A 317 14.58 23.65 11.94
CA GLY A 317 14.01 23.56 13.29
C GLY A 317 12.62 22.87 13.34
N LEU A 318 11.82 22.96 12.27
CA LEU A 318 10.49 22.35 12.21
C LEU A 318 10.55 20.86 11.84
N ARG A 319 11.67 20.35 11.29
CA ARG A 319 11.79 18.98 10.79
C ARG A 319 11.44 17.90 11.81
N ALA A 320 11.88 18.06 13.06
CA ALA A 320 11.57 17.12 14.13
C ALA A 320 10.07 17.12 14.50
N PHE A 321 9.44 18.30 14.49
CA PHE A 321 8.01 18.46 14.75
C PHE A 321 7.17 17.88 13.60
N ILE A 322 7.48 18.22 12.34
CA ILE A 322 6.80 17.70 11.14
C ILE A 322 6.80 16.17 11.14
N ARG A 323 7.96 15.52 11.31
CA ARG A 323 8.03 14.05 11.38
C ARG A 323 7.20 13.48 12.52
N LYS A 324 7.19 14.12 13.70
CA LYS A 324 6.36 13.69 14.83
C LYS A 324 4.86 13.78 14.52
N GLN A 325 4.41 14.84 13.85
CA GLN A 325 2.98 15.00 13.53
C GLN A 325 2.53 14.07 12.40
N ILE A 326 3.35 13.83 11.37
CA ILE A 326 3.04 12.82 10.34
C ILE A 326 2.95 11.42 10.98
N ASN A 327 3.83 11.09 11.94
CA ASN A 327 3.71 9.85 12.71
C ASN A 327 2.39 9.77 13.50
N ASN A 328 1.91 10.89 14.07
CA ASN A 328 0.63 10.92 14.79
C ASN A 328 -0.55 10.70 13.84
N VAL A 329 -0.55 11.31 12.64
CA VAL A 329 -1.55 11.08 11.58
C VAL A 329 -1.57 9.60 11.20
N PHE A 330 -0.40 9.00 10.93
CA PHE A 330 -0.29 7.58 10.61
C PHE A 330 -0.72 6.67 11.76
N TYR A 331 -0.40 6.99 13.02
CA TYR A 331 -0.88 6.20 14.16
C TYR A 331 -2.41 6.23 14.28
N ARG A 332 -3.03 7.40 14.13
CA ARG A 332 -4.49 7.56 14.12
C ARG A 332 -5.13 6.78 12.97
N PHE A 333 -4.55 6.85 11.77
CA PHE A 333 -5.00 6.06 10.62
C PHE A 333 -4.90 4.54 10.86
N ILE A 334 -3.76 4.03 11.34
CA ILE A 334 -3.50 2.58 11.50
C ILE A 334 -4.30 1.93 12.66
N TYR A 335 -4.63 2.71 13.71
CA TYR A 335 -5.15 2.17 14.97
C TYR A 335 -6.49 2.76 15.45
N GLU A 336 -6.97 3.87 14.88
CA GLU A 336 -8.23 4.52 15.31
C GLU A 336 -9.28 4.62 14.19
N THR A 337 -8.92 5.11 12.99
CA THR A 337 -9.90 5.44 11.94
C THR A 337 -9.94 4.50 10.74
N GLU A 338 -8.82 3.90 10.33
CA GLU A 338 -8.62 3.24 9.01
C GLU A 338 -9.00 4.11 7.78
N HIS A 339 -9.24 5.40 7.96
CA HIS A 339 -9.60 6.38 6.94
C HIS A 339 -8.81 7.68 7.13
N HIS A 340 -8.18 8.15 6.06
CA HIS A 340 -7.54 9.45 5.89
C HIS A 340 -7.12 9.59 4.41
N ASN A 341 -7.46 10.70 3.74
CA ASN A 341 -7.29 10.83 2.29
C ASN A 341 -5.83 11.00 1.85
N GLY A 342 -5.05 11.84 2.53
CA GLY A 342 -3.69 12.24 2.10
C GLY A 342 -2.54 11.30 2.48
N ILE A 343 -2.77 9.99 2.64
CA ILE A 343 -1.71 9.06 3.09
C ILE A 343 -0.61 8.89 2.02
N ALA A 344 -0.99 8.81 0.73
CA ALA A 344 -0.04 8.68 -0.38
C ALA A 344 0.89 9.91 -0.48
N GLU A 345 0.31 11.11 -0.43
CA GLU A 345 1.03 12.37 -0.56
C GLU A 345 1.98 12.60 0.63
N LEU A 346 1.60 12.22 1.84
CA LEU A 346 2.49 12.24 3.01
C LEU A 346 3.66 11.24 2.86
N LEU A 347 3.43 10.08 2.25
CA LEU A 347 4.48 9.10 1.96
C LEU A 347 5.45 9.58 0.87
N GLU A 348 5.00 10.30 -0.17
CA GLU A 348 5.90 10.89 -1.17
C GLU A 348 6.90 11.89 -0.55
N ILE A 349 6.43 12.75 0.37
CA ILE A 349 7.31 13.64 1.13
C ILE A 349 8.29 12.82 1.96
N LEU A 350 7.82 11.78 2.64
CA LEU A 350 8.65 10.92 3.47
C LEU A 350 9.71 10.16 2.66
N GLY A 351 9.41 9.66 1.47
CA GLY A 351 10.39 9.01 0.59
C GLY A 351 11.55 9.94 0.25
N SER A 352 11.24 11.21 -0.09
CA SER A 352 12.25 12.25 -0.31
C SER A 352 13.07 12.54 0.97
N ILE A 353 12.41 12.59 2.13
CA ILE A 353 13.06 12.77 3.44
C ILE A 353 13.99 11.60 3.81
N ILE A 354 13.57 10.35 3.54
CA ILE A 354 14.34 9.13 3.83
C ILE A 354 15.58 9.07 2.94
N ASN A 355 15.46 9.40 1.65
CA ASN A 355 16.62 9.48 0.77
C ASN A 355 17.63 10.55 1.27
N GLY A 356 17.12 11.65 1.84
CA GLY A 356 17.92 12.69 2.52
C GLY A 356 18.48 12.34 3.90
N PHE A 357 18.33 11.12 4.42
CA PHE A 357 18.94 10.72 5.70
C PHE A 357 20.47 10.56 5.60
N ALA A 358 21.15 11.07 6.62
CA ALA A 358 22.58 10.86 6.82
C ALA A 358 22.86 9.44 7.35
N LEU A 359 23.99 8.88 6.93
CA LEU A 359 24.51 7.61 7.45
C LEU A 359 25.52 7.86 8.60
N PRO A 360 25.59 6.98 9.62
CA PRO A 360 24.72 5.82 9.85
C PRO A 360 23.29 6.24 10.23
N LEU A 361 22.29 5.43 9.85
CA LEU A 361 20.89 5.70 10.18
C LEU A 361 20.68 5.77 11.69
N LYS A 362 20.01 6.84 12.12
CA LYS A 362 19.62 7.00 13.53
C LYS A 362 18.57 5.98 13.95
N GLU A 363 18.62 5.61 15.23
CA GLU A 363 17.62 4.74 15.86
C GLU A 363 16.19 5.30 15.76
N GLU A 364 15.99 6.63 15.80
CA GLU A 364 14.67 7.26 15.54
C GLU A 364 14.09 6.93 14.14
N HIS A 365 14.94 6.58 13.16
CA HIS A 365 14.52 6.24 11.79
C HIS A 365 14.27 4.74 11.65
N LYS A 366 15.08 3.90 12.30
CA LYS A 366 14.84 2.45 12.41
C LYS A 366 13.52 2.15 13.12
N GLN A 367 13.22 2.88 14.20
CA GLN A 367 11.94 2.77 14.90
C GLN A 367 10.77 3.28 14.07
N PHE A 368 10.93 4.36 13.30
CA PHE A 368 9.89 4.85 12.38
C PHE A 368 9.51 3.80 11.32
N LEU A 369 10.49 3.16 10.67
CA LEU A 369 10.26 2.03 9.75
C LEU A 369 9.48 0.91 10.45
N LEU A 370 10.01 0.39 11.56
CA LEU A 370 9.47 -0.81 12.22
C LEU A 370 8.14 -0.60 12.98
N LYS A 371 7.79 0.65 13.35
CA LYS A 371 6.59 0.96 14.16
C LYS A 371 5.51 1.72 13.40
N VAL A 372 5.84 2.39 12.29
CA VAL A 372 4.90 3.21 11.53
C VAL A 372 4.75 2.71 10.10
N LEU A 373 5.84 2.64 9.32
CA LEU A 373 5.76 2.23 7.91
C LEU A 373 5.31 0.78 7.75
N LEU A 374 5.96 -0.18 8.42
CA LEU A 374 5.59 -1.59 8.25
C LEU A 374 4.14 -1.90 8.69
N PRO A 375 3.60 -1.31 9.78
CA PRO A 375 2.18 -1.45 10.11
C PRO A 375 1.18 -0.79 9.14
N LEU A 376 1.57 0.14 8.25
CA LEU A 376 0.65 0.70 7.24
C LEU A 376 0.14 -0.36 6.25
N HIS A 377 0.88 -1.43 6.00
CA HIS A 377 0.45 -2.56 5.16
C HIS A 377 -0.78 -3.31 5.72
N LYS A 378 -1.15 -3.08 6.99
CA LYS A 378 -2.33 -3.70 7.61
C LYS A 378 -3.66 -3.15 7.07
N ALA A 379 -3.79 -1.84 6.89
CA ALA A 379 -5.07 -1.18 6.60
C ALA A 379 -5.65 -1.66 5.26
N LYS A 380 -6.99 -1.63 5.13
CA LYS A 380 -7.70 -2.21 3.98
C LYS A 380 -7.36 -1.47 2.68
N SER A 381 -7.41 -0.15 2.73
CA SER A 381 -7.15 0.86 1.68
C SER A 381 -5.70 0.95 1.19
N LEU A 382 -4.91 -0.14 1.30
CA LEU A 382 -3.49 -0.16 0.95
C LEU A 382 -3.23 0.19 -0.52
N SER A 383 -4.15 -0.13 -1.43
CA SER A 383 -4.01 0.13 -2.87
C SER A 383 -3.76 1.59 -3.21
N VAL A 384 -4.45 2.51 -2.52
CA VAL A 384 -4.35 3.97 -2.71
C VAL A 384 -2.93 4.52 -2.50
N TYR A 385 -2.11 3.89 -1.66
CA TYR A 385 -0.79 4.42 -1.25
C TYR A 385 0.37 3.41 -1.26
N HIS A 386 0.15 2.19 -1.76
CA HIS A 386 1.17 1.14 -1.77
C HIS A 386 2.45 1.51 -2.52
N PRO A 387 2.42 2.03 -3.76
CA PRO A 387 3.66 2.38 -4.48
C PRO A 387 4.55 3.36 -3.71
N GLN A 388 3.94 4.36 -3.07
CA GLN A 388 4.62 5.33 -2.22
C GLN A 388 5.21 4.68 -0.95
N LEU A 389 4.52 3.69 -0.39
CA LEU A 389 4.99 2.95 0.79
C LEU A 389 6.12 1.98 0.45
N THR A 390 5.99 1.19 -0.62
CA THR A 390 7.04 0.32 -1.18
C THR A 390 8.30 1.13 -1.44
N TYR A 391 8.19 2.28 -2.11
CA TYR A 391 9.31 3.20 -2.30
C TYR A 391 9.96 3.62 -0.97
N CYS A 392 9.17 4.02 0.03
CA CYS A 392 9.71 4.36 1.35
C CYS A 392 10.46 3.20 2.03
N VAL A 393 10.00 1.95 1.87
CA VAL A 393 10.66 0.76 2.44
C VAL A 393 11.93 0.40 1.67
N VAL A 394 11.90 0.40 0.33
CA VAL A 394 13.08 0.19 -0.54
C VAL A 394 14.17 1.22 -0.23
N GLN A 395 13.82 2.51 -0.14
CA GLN A 395 14.76 3.58 0.25
C GLN A 395 15.34 3.42 1.66
N PHE A 396 14.74 2.61 2.53
CA PHE A 396 15.32 2.26 3.83
C PHE A 396 16.34 1.11 3.72
N LEU A 397 16.10 0.11 2.87
CA LEU A 397 17.03 -1.00 2.62
C LEU A 397 18.30 -0.50 1.91
N GLU A 398 18.17 0.37 0.89
CA GLU A 398 19.33 0.98 0.20
C GLU A 398 20.30 1.72 1.15
N LYS A 399 19.79 2.24 2.28
CA LYS A 399 20.57 3.02 3.26
C LYS A 399 21.16 2.14 4.35
N ASP A 400 20.58 0.99 4.63
CA ASP A 400 21.01 0.05 5.67
C ASP A 400 20.45 -1.37 5.42
N PRO A 401 21.15 -2.20 4.62
CA PRO A 401 20.69 -3.55 4.28
C PRO A 401 20.43 -4.46 5.48
N SER A 402 21.01 -4.19 6.66
CA SER A 402 20.77 -4.96 7.89
C SER A 402 19.32 -4.92 8.38
N LEU A 403 18.49 -4.00 7.86
CA LEU A 403 17.06 -3.90 8.15
C LEU A 403 16.22 -4.93 7.38
N SER A 404 16.74 -5.52 6.29
CA SER A 404 16.02 -6.42 5.38
C SER A 404 15.40 -7.61 6.10
N GLU A 405 16.13 -8.22 7.04
CA GLU A 405 15.64 -9.36 7.82
C GLU A 405 14.37 -9.00 8.63
N ALA A 406 14.35 -7.82 9.24
CA ALA A 406 13.24 -7.35 10.07
C ALA A 406 12.03 -6.89 9.22
N VAL A 407 12.29 -6.28 8.06
CA VAL A 407 11.27 -5.87 7.08
C VAL A 407 10.54 -7.10 6.53
N ILE A 408 11.27 -8.04 5.93
CA ILE A 408 10.66 -9.22 5.27
C ILE A 408 9.93 -10.11 6.29
N LYS A 409 10.48 -10.30 7.50
CA LYS A 409 9.77 -11.03 8.57
C LYS A 409 8.50 -10.32 9.05
N SER A 410 8.41 -8.99 8.92
CA SER A 410 7.19 -8.23 9.24
C SER A 410 6.14 -8.32 8.13
N LEU A 411 6.53 -8.24 6.86
CA LEU A 411 5.63 -8.45 5.72
C LEU A 411 5.05 -9.88 5.72
N LEU A 412 5.89 -10.89 5.95
CA LEU A 412 5.45 -12.29 6.11
C LEU A 412 4.49 -12.48 7.30
N LYS A 413 4.58 -11.63 8.34
CA LYS A 413 3.65 -11.61 9.48
C LYS A 413 2.32 -10.90 9.17
N PHE A 414 2.34 -9.87 8.34
CA PHE A 414 1.15 -9.11 7.93
C PHE A 414 0.48 -9.65 6.65
N TRP A 415 1.02 -10.73 6.08
CA TRP A 415 0.62 -11.30 4.79
C TRP A 415 -0.89 -11.54 4.67
N PRO A 416 -1.60 -10.93 3.70
CA PRO A 416 -3.05 -11.06 3.53
C PRO A 416 -3.51 -12.51 3.34
N LYS A 417 -4.58 -12.93 4.04
CA LYS A 417 -5.12 -14.30 3.93
C LYS A 417 -6.55 -14.38 3.39
N THR A 418 -7.19 -13.23 3.15
CA THR A 418 -8.59 -13.11 2.74
C THR A 418 -8.83 -12.03 1.68
N HIS A 419 -7.76 -11.53 1.05
CA HIS A 419 -7.83 -10.33 0.20
C HIS A 419 -6.81 -10.40 -0.94
N SER A 420 -7.17 -11.06 -2.05
CA SER A 420 -6.25 -11.41 -3.15
C SER A 420 -5.52 -10.22 -3.78
N PRO A 421 -6.12 -9.03 -4.02
CA PRO A 421 -5.40 -7.89 -4.58
C PRO A 421 -4.19 -7.48 -3.73
N LYS A 422 -4.40 -7.26 -2.42
CA LYS A 422 -3.31 -7.06 -1.45
C LYS A 422 -2.28 -8.20 -1.42
N GLU A 423 -2.65 -9.45 -1.67
CA GLU A 423 -1.65 -10.54 -1.78
C GLU A 423 -0.78 -10.42 -3.04
N VAL A 424 -1.36 -9.99 -4.17
CA VAL A 424 -0.61 -9.62 -5.40
C VAL A 424 0.29 -8.39 -5.14
N MET A 425 -0.16 -7.43 -4.34
CA MET A 425 0.63 -6.25 -3.98
C MET A 425 1.82 -6.58 -3.07
N PHE A 426 1.62 -7.41 -2.04
CA PHE A 426 2.73 -7.93 -1.22
C PHE A 426 3.74 -8.73 -2.07
N LEU A 427 3.29 -9.39 -3.15
CA LEU A 427 4.19 -10.03 -4.11
C LEU A 427 4.92 -9.03 -5.03
N ASN A 428 4.38 -7.84 -5.31
CA ASN A 428 5.14 -6.75 -5.95
C ASN A 428 6.22 -6.21 -5.01
N GLU A 429 5.84 -5.78 -3.80
CA GLU A 429 6.76 -5.22 -2.81
C GLU A 429 7.91 -6.20 -2.52
N VAL A 430 7.63 -7.48 -2.33
CA VAL A 430 8.66 -8.49 -2.04
C VAL A 430 9.59 -8.75 -3.24
N GLU A 431 9.19 -8.48 -4.48
CA GLU A 431 10.14 -8.50 -5.61
C GLU A 431 11.06 -7.28 -5.59
N GLU A 432 10.51 -6.06 -5.43
CA GLU A 432 11.30 -4.83 -5.33
C GLU A 432 12.28 -4.84 -4.14
N LEU A 433 11.89 -5.47 -3.02
CA LEU A 433 12.78 -5.68 -1.86
C LEU A 433 13.82 -6.79 -2.08
N LEU A 434 13.58 -7.74 -2.99
CA LEU A 434 14.57 -8.76 -3.37
C LEU A 434 15.56 -8.24 -4.42
N ASP A 435 15.20 -7.27 -5.25
CA ASP A 435 16.13 -6.64 -6.21
C ASP A 435 17.23 -5.81 -5.51
N VAL A 436 16.99 -5.36 -4.27
CA VAL A 436 17.95 -4.60 -3.45
C VAL A 436 18.56 -5.38 -2.28
N ILE A 437 18.25 -6.67 -2.12
CA ILE A 437 18.74 -7.44 -0.95
C ILE A 437 20.18 -7.93 -1.15
N GLU A 438 21.02 -7.83 -0.12
CA GLU A 438 22.33 -8.48 -0.13
C GLU A 438 22.19 -10.02 0.05
N PRO A 439 22.99 -10.86 -0.65
CA PRO A 439 22.91 -12.32 -0.50
C PRO A 439 23.07 -12.85 0.93
N ALA A 440 23.85 -12.15 1.77
CA ALA A 440 24.05 -12.48 3.17
C ALA A 440 22.80 -12.19 4.05
N GLU A 441 21.98 -11.21 3.67
CA GLU A 441 20.70 -10.92 4.32
C GLU A 441 19.59 -11.86 3.80
N PHE A 442 19.60 -12.14 2.48
CA PHE A 442 18.69 -13.11 1.85
C PHE A 442 18.73 -14.49 2.54
N GLN A 443 19.92 -15.00 2.86
CA GLN A 443 20.07 -16.30 3.55
C GLN A 443 19.34 -16.37 4.91
N LYS A 444 19.13 -15.23 5.59
CA LYS A 444 18.41 -15.18 6.88
C LYS A 444 16.89 -15.25 6.73
N VAL A 445 16.36 -15.00 5.53
CA VAL A 445 14.92 -14.91 5.24
C VAL A 445 14.41 -15.90 4.20
N MET A 446 15.28 -16.49 3.36
CA MET A 446 14.89 -17.38 2.27
C MET A 446 13.97 -18.54 2.70
N VAL A 447 14.21 -19.16 3.85
CA VAL A 447 13.41 -20.31 4.33
C VAL A 447 11.95 -19.92 4.65
N PRO A 448 11.66 -18.94 5.53
CA PRO A 448 10.27 -18.51 5.73
C PRO A 448 9.65 -17.83 4.50
N LEU A 449 10.44 -17.14 3.68
CA LEU A 449 9.99 -16.47 2.46
C LEU A 449 9.50 -17.46 1.40
N PHE A 450 10.33 -18.42 0.98
CA PHE A 450 9.95 -19.40 -0.03
C PHE A 450 8.86 -20.37 0.46
N ARG A 451 8.71 -20.57 1.78
CA ARG A 451 7.53 -21.25 2.36
C ARG A 451 6.22 -20.47 2.22
N GLN A 452 6.26 -19.16 2.00
CA GLN A 452 5.07 -18.37 1.63
C GLN A 452 4.91 -18.29 0.12
N ILE A 453 5.99 -18.11 -0.67
CA ILE A 453 5.93 -18.16 -2.14
C ILE A 453 5.36 -19.50 -2.62
N ALA A 454 5.76 -20.64 -2.04
CA ALA A 454 5.20 -21.96 -2.32
C ALA A 454 3.67 -22.04 -2.11
N LYS A 455 3.11 -21.26 -1.19
CA LYS A 455 1.65 -21.16 -0.97
C LYS A 455 1.00 -20.26 -2.01
N CYS A 456 1.63 -19.15 -2.38
CA CYS A 456 1.14 -18.25 -3.43
C CYS A 456 1.09 -18.97 -4.80
N VAL A 457 2.15 -19.71 -5.15
CA VAL A 457 2.22 -20.59 -6.33
C VAL A 457 1.18 -21.73 -6.28
N SER A 458 0.75 -22.12 -5.07
CA SER A 458 -0.34 -23.09 -4.86
C SER A 458 -1.72 -22.44 -4.68
N SER A 459 -1.86 -21.14 -4.89
CA SER A 459 -3.14 -20.44 -4.73
C SER A 459 -4.08 -20.80 -5.89
N PRO A 460 -5.35 -21.12 -5.64
CA PRO A 460 -6.34 -21.30 -6.71
C PRO A 460 -6.68 -19.97 -7.41
N HIS A 461 -6.30 -18.83 -6.82
CA HIS A 461 -6.53 -17.50 -7.36
C HIS A 461 -5.45 -17.16 -8.39
N PHE A 462 -5.80 -17.20 -9.69
CA PHE A 462 -4.81 -17.18 -10.77
C PHE A 462 -3.84 -16.00 -10.70
N GLN A 463 -4.29 -14.77 -10.39
CA GLN A 463 -3.41 -13.60 -10.30
C GLN A 463 -2.33 -13.73 -9.21
N VAL A 464 -2.60 -14.45 -8.11
CA VAL A 464 -1.63 -14.67 -7.03
C VAL A 464 -0.59 -15.71 -7.44
N ALA A 465 -1.03 -16.82 -8.06
CA ALA A 465 -0.13 -17.84 -8.58
C ALA A 465 0.73 -17.31 -9.73
N GLU A 466 0.13 -16.57 -10.66
CA GLU A 466 0.78 -15.87 -11.77
C GLU A 466 1.83 -14.88 -11.26
N ARG A 467 1.46 -13.99 -10.33
CA ARG A 467 2.38 -12.99 -9.80
C ARG A 467 3.55 -13.58 -9.04
N ALA A 468 3.34 -14.67 -8.31
CA ALA A 468 4.40 -15.41 -7.64
C ALA A 468 5.31 -16.15 -8.64
N LEU A 469 4.74 -16.75 -9.71
CA LEU A 469 5.51 -17.44 -10.74
C LEU A 469 6.34 -16.49 -11.62
N TYR A 470 5.99 -15.20 -11.70
CA TYR A 470 6.81 -14.20 -12.40
C TYR A 470 8.20 -13.99 -11.78
N TYR A 471 8.44 -14.36 -10.51
CA TYR A 471 9.77 -14.28 -9.89
C TYR A 471 10.84 -15.12 -10.64
N TRP A 472 10.43 -16.15 -11.39
CA TRP A 472 11.34 -16.96 -12.20
C TRP A 472 11.80 -16.28 -13.51
N ASN A 473 11.24 -15.10 -13.84
CA ASN A 473 11.68 -14.27 -14.95
C ASN A 473 12.69 -13.18 -14.52
N ASN A 474 12.87 -12.96 -13.22
CA ASN A 474 13.80 -11.98 -12.67
C ASN A 474 15.20 -12.61 -12.53
N GLU A 475 16.19 -12.07 -13.26
CA GLU A 475 17.55 -12.63 -13.32
C GLU A 475 18.25 -12.60 -11.96
N TYR A 476 18.02 -11.56 -11.15
CA TYR A 476 18.67 -11.43 -9.84
C TYR A 476 18.08 -12.42 -8.82
N ILE A 477 16.75 -12.50 -8.74
CA ILE A 477 16.06 -13.49 -7.90
C ILE A 477 16.44 -14.92 -8.33
N MET A 478 16.55 -15.20 -9.63
CA MET A 478 17.02 -16.50 -10.12
C MET A 478 18.48 -16.80 -9.72
N SER A 479 19.37 -15.79 -9.67
CA SER A 479 20.74 -15.96 -9.17
C SER A 479 20.77 -16.32 -7.68
N LEU A 480 19.99 -15.62 -6.84
CA LEU A 480 19.84 -15.90 -5.41
C LEU A 480 19.26 -17.31 -5.17
N ILE A 481 18.34 -17.77 -6.03
CA ILE A 481 17.77 -19.12 -6.00
C ILE A 481 18.82 -20.17 -6.39
N ALA A 482 19.73 -19.89 -7.33
CA ALA A 482 20.76 -20.83 -7.77
C ALA A 482 21.81 -21.09 -6.69
N ASP A 483 22.37 -20.04 -6.10
CA ASP A 483 23.37 -20.15 -5.02
C ASP A 483 22.83 -20.88 -3.79
N ASN A 484 21.53 -20.72 -3.51
CA ASN A 484 20.86 -21.30 -2.34
C ASN A 484 19.95 -22.50 -2.69
N SER A 485 20.16 -23.08 -3.89
CA SER A 485 19.35 -24.15 -4.50
C SER A 485 19.09 -25.34 -3.59
N GLN A 486 20.10 -25.76 -2.81
CA GLN A 486 20.05 -26.85 -1.83
C GLN A 486 18.95 -26.69 -0.78
N THR A 487 18.59 -25.45 -0.43
CA THR A 487 17.55 -25.14 0.56
C THR A 487 16.22 -24.77 -0.09
N ILE A 488 16.25 -24.08 -1.23
CA ILE A 488 15.04 -23.54 -1.87
C ILE A 488 14.30 -24.60 -2.70
N LEU A 489 15.01 -25.46 -3.44
CA LEU A 489 14.35 -26.47 -4.29
C LEU A 489 13.47 -27.45 -3.50
N PRO A 490 13.89 -28.03 -2.35
CA PRO A 490 13.03 -28.90 -1.57
C PRO A 490 11.76 -28.22 -1.02
N ILE A 491 11.78 -26.90 -0.81
CA ILE A 491 10.63 -26.12 -0.34
C ILE A 491 9.64 -25.87 -1.49
N MET A 492 10.14 -25.56 -2.69
CA MET A 492 9.31 -25.21 -3.85
C MET A 492 8.79 -26.40 -4.65
N PHE A 493 9.55 -27.51 -4.68
CA PHE A 493 9.23 -28.67 -5.52
C PHE A 493 7.85 -29.29 -5.23
N PRO A 494 7.40 -29.51 -3.96
CA PRO A 494 6.08 -30.07 -3.68
C PRO A 494 4.93 -29.21 -4.23
N ALA A 495 5.04 -27.88 -4.11
CA ALA A 495 4.05 -26.94 -4.61
C ALA A 495 3.96 -26.99 -6.14
N LEU A 496 5.10 -26.90 -6.84
CA LEU A 496 5.13 -26.92 -8.30
C LEU A 496 4.65 -28.27 -8.88
N ASN A 497 5.13 -29.39 -8.33
CA ASN A 497 4.80 -30.74 -8.80
C ASN A 497 3.35 -31.18 -8.49
N ARG A 498 2.71 -30.59 -7.47
CA ARG A 498 1.26 -30.77 -7.25
C ARG A 498 0.44 -30.00 -8.27
N ASN A 499 0.73 -28.71 -8.44
CA ASN A 499 -0.11 -27.81 -9.22
C ASN A 499 0.04 -28.00 -10.74
N SER A 500 1.20 -28.47 -11.23
CA SER A 500 1.42 -28.87 -12.63
C SER A 500 0.45 -29.95 -13.16
N LYS A 501 -0.16 -30.72 -12.24
CA LYS A 501 -1.15 -31.77 -12.54
C LYS A 501 -2.60 -31.36 -12.28
N THR A 502 -2.84 -30.36 -11.43
CA THR A 502 -4.16 -30.13 -10.80
C THR A 502 -4.70 -28.70 -10.89
N HIS A 503 -3.87 -27.70 -11.22
CA HIS A 503 -4.35 -26.33 -11.37
C HIS A 503 -5.35 -26.20 -12.55
N TRP A 504 -6.38 -25.37 -12.38
CA TRP A 504 -7.48 -25.25 -13.36
C TRP A 504 -7.14 -24.34 -14.56
N ASN A 505 -6.31 -23.32 -14.34
CA ASN A 505 -5.92 -22.34 -15.36
C ASN A 505 -4.67 -22.83 -16.13
N LYS A 506 -4.78 -22.89 -17.46
CA LYS A 506 -3.75 -23.36 -18.39
C LYS A 506 -2.51 -22.46 -18.46
N THR A 507 -2.64 -21.14 -18.28
CA THR A 507 -1.49 -20.22 -18.25
C THR A 507 -0.60 -20.53 -17.06
N ILE A 508 -1.21 -20.76 -15.89
CA ILE A 508 -0.51 -21.13 -14.66
C ILE A 508 0.19 -22.48 -14.81
N HIS A 509 -0.42 -23.47 -15.48
CA HIS A 509 0.30 -24.70 -15.86
C HIS A 509 1.56 -24.41 -16.67
N GLY A 510 1.46 -23.59 -17.74
CA GLY A 510 2.62 -23.22 -18.56
C GLY A 510 3.75 -22.57 -17.75
N LEU A 511 3.41 -21.62 -16.87
CA LEU A 511 4.36 -20.98 -15.97
C LEU A 511 5.00 -21.96 -14.97
N ILE A 512 4.22 -22.89 -14.40
CA ILE A 512 4.74 -23.95 -13.50
C ILE A 512 5.70 -24.88 -14.24
N TYR A 513 5.38 -25.29 -15.48
CA TYR A 513 6.28 -26.12 -16.29
C TYR A 513 7.58 -25.38 -16.64
N ASN A 514 7.53 -24.06 -16.89
CA ASN A 514 8.72 -23.24 -17.07
C ASN A 514 9.58 -23.18 -15.78
N ALA A 515 8.98 -22.89 -14.63
CA ALA A 515 9.68 -22.86 -13.35
C ALA A 515 10.31 -24.22 -12.99
N LEU A 516 9.60 -25.34 -13.20
CA LEU A 516 10.13 -26.69 -13.01
C LEU A 516 11.31 -26.99 -13.95
N LYS A 517 11.24 -26.53 -15.21
CA LYS A 517 12.33 -26.68 -16.18
C LYS A 517 13.58 -25.91 -15.72
N LEU A 518 13.44 -24.64 -15.35
CA LEU A 518 14.54 -23.81 -14.83
C LEU A 518 15.19 -24.46 -13.60
N PHE A 519 14.40 -24.98 -12.66
CA PHE A 519 14.91 -25.72 -11.50
C PHE A 519 15.71 -26.99 -11.89
N MET A 520 15.28 -27.71 -12.92
CA MET A 520 15.98 -28.90 -13.42
C MET A 520 17.27 -28.54 -14.17
N GLU A 521 17.27 -27.48 -14.98
CA GLU A 521 18.46 -26.95 -15.66
C GLU A 521 19.51 -26.45 -14.65
N MET A 522 19.07 -25.90 -13.53
CA MET A 522 19.90 -25.36 -12.44
C MET A 522 20.56 -26.46 -11.58
N ASN A 523 19.84 -27.53 -11.21
CA ASN A 523 20.44 -28.68 -10.51
C ASN A 523 19.63 -29.99 -10.70
N GLN A 524 19.87 -30.68 -11.81
CA GLN A 524 19.20 -31.94 -12.15
C GLN A 524 19.29 -33.00 -11.04
N ARG A 525 20.46 -33.17 -10.39
CA ARG A 525 20.64 -34.20 -9.36
C ARG A 525 19.74 -33.96 -8.14
N LEU A 526 19.70 -32.71 -7.67
CA LEU A 526 18.84 -32.32 -6.55
C LEU A 526 17.36 -32.37 -6.93
N PHE A 527 17.02 -32.08 -8.20
CA PHE A 527 15.67 -32.20 -8.72
C PHE A 527 15.17 -33.66 -8.74
N ASP A 528 15.99 -34.60 -9.22
CA ASP A 528 15.71 -36.03 -9.18
C ASP A 528 15.58 -36.55 -7.73
N GLU A 529 16.42 -36.06 -6.81
CA GLU A 529 16.33 -36.37 -5.38
C GLU A 529 15.04 -35.83 -4.75
N CYS A 530 14.68 -34.56 -4.99
CA CYS A 530 13.41 -33.97 -4.53
C CYS A 530 12.20 -34.75 -5.07
N SER A 531 12.25 -35.17 -6.35
CA SER A 531 11.22 -35.99 -6.99
C SER A 531 11.05 -37.36 -6.33
N LYS A 532 12.16 -38.00 -5.95
CA LYS A 532 12.15 -39.26 -5.19
C LYS A 532 11.62 -39.06 -3.77
N ASN A 533 12.14 -38.06 -3.05
CA ASN A 533 11.79 -37.80 -1.65
C ASN A 533 10.30 -37.43 -1.52
N TYR A 534 9.76 -36.61 -2.41
CA TYR A 534 8.33 -36.28 -2.47
C TYR A 534 7.43 -37.51 -2.71
N LYS A 535 7.87 -38.47 -3.55
CA LYS A 535 7.14 -39.74 -3.73
C LYS A 535 7.17 -40.62 -2.48
N GLN A 536 8.29 -40.65 -1.76
CA GLN A 536 8.41 -41.39 -0.50
C GLN A 536 7.57 -40.74 0.62
N GLU A 537 7.57 -39.40 0.69
CA GLU A 537 6.76 -38.64 1.65
C GLU A 537 5.26 -38.86 1.41
N LYS A 538 4.76 -38.74 0.17
CA LYS A 538 3.35 -39.01 -0.14
C LYS A 538 2.94 -40.45 0.19
N GLN A 539 3.80 -41.43 -0.08
CA GLN A 539 3.54 -42.84 0.30
C GLN A 539 3.42 -43.00 1.83
N LEU A 540 4.32 -42.37 2.58
CA LEU A 540 4.34 -42.40 4.04
C LEU A 540 3.18 -41.60 4.66
N GLU A 541 2.66 -40.56 3.98
CA GLU A 541 1.39 -39.91 4.34
C GLU A 541 0.19 -40.84 4.12
N ARG A 542 0.13 -41.58 3.00
CA ARG A 542 -0.93 -42.57 2.73
C ARG A 542 -0.93 -43.70 3.76
N GLU A 543 0.24 -44.18 4.15
CA GLU A 543 0.41 -45.18 5.22
C GLU A 543 -0.06 -44.64 6.58
N LYS A 544 0.29 -43.40 6.95
CA LYS A 544 -0.22 -42.74 8.17
C LYS A 544 -1.74 -42.55 8.16
N LEU A 545 -2.34 -42.24 7.02
CA LEU A 545 -3.79 -42.12 6.88
C LEU A 545 -4.48 -43.49 7.09
N THR A 546 -3.93 -44.54 6.49
CA THR A 546 -4.43 -45.92 6.67
C THR A 546 -4.32 -46.36 8.14
N GLN A 547 -3.16 -46.16 8.78
CA GLN A 547 -2.97 -46.45 10.21
C GLN A 547 -3.92 -45.65 11.12
N ARG A 548 -4.19 -44.39 10.78
CA ARG A 548 -5.17 -43.56 11.49
C ARG A 548 -6.57 -44.14 11.34
N GLU A 549 -6.96 -44.58 10.13
CA GLU A 549 -8.25 -45.20 9.89
C GLU A 549 -8.40 -46.52 10.66
N GLU A 550 -7.40 -47.41 10.61
CA GLU A 550 -7.35 -48.64 11.39
C GLU A 550 -7.54 -48.40 12.89
N LEU A 551 -6.92 -47.35 13.44
CA LEU A 551 -7.10 -46.95 14.84
C LEU A 551 -8.52 -46.43 15.14
N TRP A 552 -9.15 -45.68 14.22
CA TRP A 552 -10.55 -45.28 14.37
C TRP A 552 -11.51 -46.47 14.28
N GLN A 553 -11.28 -47.42 13.37
CA GLN A 553 -12.02 -48.67 13.29
C GLN A 553 -11.85 -49.51 14.57
N GLN A 554 -10.65 -49.56 15.16
CA GLN A 554 -10.42 -50.20 16.47
C GLN A 554 -11.21 -49.52 17.60
N VAL A 555 -11.23 -48.19 17.65
CA VAL A 555 -12.03 -47.42 18.63
C VAL A 555 -13.53 -47.71 18.45
N GLU A 556 -14.04 -47.70 17.22
CA GLU A 556 -15.45 -48.00 16.92
C GLU A 556 -15.80 -49.45 17.30
N ASN A 557 -14.90 -50.41 17.03
CA ASN A 557 -15.10 -51.82 17.38
C ASN A 557 -15.04 -52.08 18.88
N LEU A 558 -14.17 -51.38 19.63
CA LEU A 558 -14.19 -51.39 21.09
C LEU A 558 -15.49 -50.76 21.63
N ALA A 559 -15.93 -49.64 21.06
CA ALA A 559 -17.17 -48.98 21.48
C ALA A 559 -18.40 -49.88 21.26
N LYS A 560 -18.45 -50.65 20.15
CA LYS A 560 -19.50 -51.66 19.89
C LYS A 560 -19.61 -52.74 20.97
N THR A 561 -18.57 -52.99 21.77
CA THR A 561 -18.63 -53.98 22.88
C THR A 561 -19.29 -53.44 24.15
N ASN A 562 -19.50 -52.13 24.27
CA ASN A 562 -20.12 -51.50 25.44
C ASN A 562 -21.64 -51.76 25.47
N PRO A 563 -22.23 -52.28 26.56
CA PRO A 563 -23.68 -52.47 26.70
C PRO A 563 -24.53 -51.21 26.45
N GLU A 564 -23.97 -50.02 26.69
CA GLU A 564 -24.67 -48.75 26.45
C GLU A 564 -24.60 -48.27 24.97
N TRP A 565 -23.80 -48.92 24.11
CA TRP A 565 -23.68 -48.57 22.68
C TRP A 565 -25.03 -48.60 21.95
N THR A 566 -25.87 -49.59 22.26
CA THR A 566 -27.23 -49.75 21.69
C THR A 566 -28.27 -48.78 22.28
N LYS A 567 -27.86 -47.91 23.22
CA LYS A 567 -28.61 -46.73 23.66
C LYS A 567 -28.06 -45.47 22.98
N ALA A 568 -26.74 -45.30 22.91
CA ALA A 568 -26.10 -44.19 22.22
C ALA A 568 -26.55 -44.09 20.75
N ARG A 569 -26.50 -45.20 19.99
CA ARG A 569 -26.92 -45.25 18.58
C ARG A 569 -28.41 -44.94 18.35
N ARG A 570 -29.26 -44.96 19.39
CA ARG A 570 -30.66 -44.52 19.29
C ARG A 570 -30.84 -43.00 19.31
N TYR A 571 -29.82 -42.23 19.68
CA TYR A 571 -29.84 -40.76 19.56
C TYR A 571 -29.37 -40.27 18.18
N GLU A 572 -28.54 -41.03 17.45
CA GLU A 572 -28.10 -40.65 16.10
C GLU A 572 -29.22 -40.69 15.06
N VAL A 573 -30.16 -41.63 15.19
CA VAL A 573 -31.24 -41.86 14.21
C VAL A 573 -32.22 -40.68 14.13
N ASP A 574 -32.43 -39.95 15.23
CA ASP A 574 -33.43 -38.88 15.36
C ASP A 574 -32.87 -37.44 15.28
N GLY A 575 -31.60 -37.24 14.87
CA GLY A 575 -31.19 -35.92 14.37
C GLY A 575 -29.74 -35.47 14.51
N LEU A 576 -28.84 -36.05 13.71
CA LEU A 576 -27.80 -35.25 13.03
C LEU A 576 -27.23 -36.07 11.85
N PRO A 577 -27.30 -35.58 10.60
CA PRO A 577 -26.61 -36.25 9.50
C PRO A 577 -25.09 -36.20 9.75
N THR A 578 -24.41 -37.34 9.60
CA THR A 578 -22.95 -37.41 9.64
C THR A 578 -22.40 -36.46 8.59
N SER A 579 -21.73 -35.39 9.03
CA SER A 579 -21.61 -34.16 8.25
C SER A 579 -21.17 -34.38 6.80
N ASP A 580 -21.90 -33.76 5.87
CA ASP A 580 -21.53 -33.69 4.44
C ASP A 580 -20.10 -33.20 4.23
N SER A 581 -19.53 -32.43 5.17
CA SER A 581 -18.12 -32.01 5.13
C SER A 581 -17.13 -33.17 5.16
N GLN A 582 -17.44 -34.29 5.82
CA GLN A 582 -16.57 -35.48 5.84
C GLN A 582 -16.60 -36.16 4.46
N ILE A 583 -17.79 -36.43 3.93
CA ILE A 583 -17.98 -37.02 2.60
C ILE A 583 -17.39 -36.13 1.51
N LEU A 584 -17.57 -34.81 1.58
CA LEU A 584 -16.96 -33.86 0.65
C LEU A 584 -15.44 -33.82 0.77
N TYR A 585 -14.87 -33.90 1.98
CA TYR A 585 -13.42 -33.93 2.18
C TYR A 585 -12.80 -35.18 1.55
N ASP A 586 -13.35 -36.35 1.87
CA ASP A 586 -12.86 -37.63 1.40
C ASP A 586 -13.08 -37.79 -0.12
N GLN A 587 -14.24 -37.36 -0.64
CA GLN A 587 -14.53 -37.34 -2.09
C GLN A 587 -13.64 -36.35 -2.86
N TYR A 588 -13.22 -35.23 -2.28
CA TYR A 588 -12.26 -34.32 -2.93
C TYR A 588 -10.85 -34.95 -2.96
N ASN A 589 -10.46 -35.66 -1.90
CA ASN A 589 -9.17 -36.32 -1.78
C ASN A 589 -9.07 -37.55 -2.72
N GLU A 590 -10.09 -38.40 -2.75
CA GLU A 590 -10.17 -39.55 -3.68
C GLU A 590 -10.20 -39.11 -5.15
N ASN A 591 -10.91 -38.04 -5.52
CA ASN A 591 -10.89 -37.55 -6.89
C ASN A 591 -9.50 -37.01 -7.29
N CYS A 592 -8.76 -36.40 -6.36
CA CYS A 592 -7.36 -36.04 -6.59
C CYS A 592 -6.44 -37.26 -6.76
N ASP A 593 -6.67 -38.36 -6.06
CA ASP A 593 -5.83 -39.57 -6.17
C ASP A 593 -6.21 -40.51 -7.33
N LEU A 594 -7.50 -40.63 -7.67
CA LEU A 594 -7.96 -41.36 -8.86
C LEU A 594 -7.58 -40.65 -10.17
N THR A 595 -7.47 -39.31 -10.16
CA THR A 595 -6.80 -38.58 -11.25
C THR A 595 -5.28 -38.72 -11.21
N TYR A 596 -4.66 -38.90 -10.04
CA TYR A 596 -3.22 -39.15 -9.90
C TYR A 596 -2.80 -40.46 -10.59
N GLU A 597 -3.54 -41.56 -10.40
CA GLU A 597 -3.22 -42.86 -11.03
C GLU A 597 -3.45 -42.85 -12.55
N LYS A 598 -4.57 -42.26 -13.03
CA LYS A 598 -4.80 -42.06 -14.48
C LYS A 598 -3.73 -41.16 -15.11
N ASN A 599 -3.28 -40.12 -14.40
CA ASN A 599 -2.31 -39.16 -14.91
C ASN A 599 -0.84 -39.52 -14.62
N GLU A 600 -0.50 -40.70 -14.08
CA GLU A 600 0.88 -41.24 -14.19
C GLU A 600 1.10 -42.03 -15.49
N GLN A 601 0.02 -42.51 -16.14
CA GLN A 601 0.14 -43.30 -17.38
C GLN A 601 0.40 -42.44 -18.63
N GLN A 602 -0.14 -41.22 -18.70
CA GLN A 602 -0.02 -40.34 -19.87
C GLN A 602 1.33 -39.60 -19.99
N PRO A 603 1.90 -38.98 -18.93
CA PRO A 603 3.14 -38.19 -19.06
C PRO A 603 4.36 -39.03 -19.45
N ARG A 604 4.37 -40.33 -19.09
CA ARG A 604 5.39 -41.29 -19.55
C ARG A 604 5.48 -41.36 -21.07
N GLN A 605 4.37 -41.21 -21.80
CA GLN A 605 4.37 -41.19 -23.25
C GLN A 605 4.88 -39.86 -23.82
N GLN A 606 4.50 -38.71 -23.22
CA GLN A 606 4.86 -37.39 -23.74
C GLN A 606 6.35 -37.04 -23.53
N LEU A 607 6.93 -37.36 -22.37
CA LEU A 607 8.35 -37.15 -22.11
C LEU A 607 9.25 -38.09 -22.94
N GLN A 608 8.76 -39.27 -23.30
CA GLN A 608 9.48 -40.21 -24.18
C GLN A 608 9.36 -39.87 -25.67
N THR A 609 8.24 -39.29 -26.13
CA THR A 609 8.12 -38.91 -27.56
C THR A 609 8.97 -37.70 -27.91
N GLN A 610 9.00 -36.66 -27.07
CA GLN A 610 9.84 -35.47 -27.34
C GLN A 610 11.34 -35.81 -27.39
N SER A 611 11.81 -36.65 -26.48
CA SER A 611 13.21 -37.10 -26.45
C SER A 611 13.59 -38.03 -27.61
N GLN A 612 12.64 -38.75 -28.22
CA GLN A 612 12.88 -39.53 -29.43
C GLN A 612 12.85 -38.70 -30.72
N THR A 613 12.08 -37.60 -30.79
CA THR A 613 12.08 -36.72 -31.98
C THR A 613 13.41 -36.00 -32.19
N SER A 614 14.08 -35.58 -31.12
CA SER A 614 15.38 -34.87 -31.19
C SER A 614 16.54 -35.71 -31.72
N LEU A 615 16.43 -37.05 -31.70
CA LEU A 615 17.47 -37.98 -32.15
C LEU A 615 17.33 -38.43 -33.62
N LYS A 616 16.37 -37.88 -34.37
CA LYS A 616 16.11 -38.26 -35.79
C LYS A 616 16.37 -37.17 -36.83
N GLN A 617 17.04 -36.07 -36.45
CA GLN A 617 17.40 -34.99 -37.37
C GLN A 617 18.90 -34.64 -37.29
N GLN A 618 19.74 -35.55 -37.80
CA GLN A 618 21.03 -35.18 -38.39
C GLN A 618 20.96 -35.47 -39.90
N PRO A 619 21.35 -34.52 -40.77
CA PRO A 619 21.37 -34.76 -42.21
C PRO A 619 22.59 -35.60 -42.60
N ASN A 620 22.38 -36.67 -43.38
CA ASN A 620 23.47 -37.37 -44.04
C ASN A 620 24.20 -36.40 -44.99
N GLN A 621 25.52 -36.28 -44.85
CA GLN A 621 26.38 -35.74 -45.89
C GLN A 621 26.88 -36.90 -46.76
N GLU A 622 26.60 -36.85 -48.06
CA GLU A 622 27.22 -37.75 -49.02
C GLU A 622 28.68 -37.33 -49.28
N PRO A 623 29.61 -38.28 -49.46
CA PRO A 623 30.97 -37.96 -49.87
C PRO A 623 31.02 -37.66 -51.38
N ARG A 624 31.87 -36.70 -51.77
CA ARG A 624 32.39 -36.57 -53.13
C ARG A 624 33.89 -36.30 -53.10
N GLU A 625 34.52 -36.72 -54.19
CA GLU A 625 35.95 -36.63 -54.51
C GLU A 625 36.38 -35.19 -54.84
#